data_AF-A0A7S0DZI4-F1
#
_entry.id   AF-A0A7S0DZI4-F1
#
_cell.length_a   1.000
_cell.length_b   1.000
_cell.length_c   1.000
_cell.angle_alpha   90.00
_cell.angle_beta   90.00
_cell.angle_gamma   90.00
#
_symmetry.space_group_name_H-M   'P 1'
#
loop_
_entity.id
_entity.type
_entity.pdbx_description
1 polymer ?
#
loop_
_entity_poly.entity_id
_entity_poly.type
_entity_poly.pdbx_seq_one_letter_code
_entity_poly.pdbx_strand_id
1 'polypeptide(L)'
;RGPAAAAAAGLGVTRLRSFLEELLKQRYLRNLAYIVPQLQQACSRASMQLGEVEQILEELTPEQLRAVCGRSALRFTAALEVAVRGSVDPAAKALGQTLQQEQDAGGGALLTAAAAAFGEAEAAAAEDGGEASLFGGAQYHRLMREFHAAVRALPAVAVLPEDVTNAMGVSAQDDPMHVSRVACAIALRRSAEQLGAVVARLFVRLQHVMRRMLLYVVRQEASQLANQAAEAAEAGATGG
;
A
#
# COMPACT_ATOMS: atom_id res chain seq x y z
N ARG A 1 -2.80 -70.11 -72.83
CA ARG A 1 -1.68 -69.19 -72.51
C ARG A 1 -2.26 -67.80 -72.28
N GLY A 2 -2.37 -67.20 -71.10
CA GLY A 2 -2.15 -67.56 -69.70
C GLY A 2 -2.82 -66.46 -68.83
N PRO A 3 -3.25 -66.75 -67.59
CA PRO A 3 -4.04 -65.85 -66.73
C PRO A 3 -3.21 -64.72 -66.07
N ALA A 4 -2.30 -64.08 -66.82
CA ALA A 4 -1.37 -63.07 -66.30
C ALA A 4 -1.70 -61.63 -66.73
N ALA A 5 -2.46 -61.43 -67.82
CA ALA A 5 -2.75 -60.09 -68.35
C ALA A 5 -3.82 -59.31 -67.57
N ALA A 6 -4.71 -60.00 -66.84
CA ALA A 6 -5.72 -59.35 -66.00
C ALA A 6 -5.15 -58.80 -64.68
N ALA A 7 -4.02 -59.35 -64.19
CA ALA A 7 -3.39 -58.90 -62.96
C ALA A 7 -2.54 -57.63 -63.13
N ALA A 8 -1.97 -57.40 -64.33
CA ALA A 8 -1.16 -56.21 -64.63
C ALA A 8 -2.01 -54.92 -64.79
N ALA A 9 -3.32 -55.05 -65.05
CA ALA A 9 -4.25 -53.91 -65.03
C ALA A 9 -4.57 -53.43 -63.60
N GLY A 10 -4.18 -54.19 -62.56
CA GLY A 10 -4.41 -53.88 -61.15
C GLY A 10 -3.34 -53.01 -60.48
N LEU A 11 -2.20 -52.76 -61.14
CA LEU A 11 -1.05 -52.06 -60.56
C LEU A 11 -0.65 -50.86 -61.44
N GLY A 12 -1.38 -49.75 -61.30
CA GLY A 12 -1.10 -48.51 -61.99
C GLY A 12 -1.35 -47.30 -61.08
N VAL A 13 -0.43 -46.33 -61.10
CA VAL A 13 -0.45 -45.12 -60.26
C VAL A 13 -1.77 -44.35 -60.39
N THR A 14 -2.42 -44.41 -61.55
CA THR A 14 -3.74 -43.80 -61.82
C THR A 14 -4.88 -44.47 -61.05
N ARG A 15 -4.89 -45.81 -60.92
CA ARG A 15 -5.89 -46.54 -60.11
C ARG A 15 -5.64 -46.37 -58.62
N LEU A 16 -4.37 -46.31 -58.20
CA LEU A 16 -4.01 -45.96 -56.81
C LEU A 16 -4.48 -44.55 -56.47
N ARG A 17 -4.25 -43.57 -57.37
CA ARG A 17 -4.71 -42.20 -57.22
C ARG A 17 -6.23 -42.13 -57.09
N SER A 18 -6.99 -42.76 -57.99
CA SER A 18 -8.46 -42.75 -57.90
C SER A 18 -8.97 -43.43 -56.62
N PHE A 19 -8.34 -44.53 -56.19
CA PHE A 19 -8.69 -45.21 -54.95
C PHE A 19 -8.41 -44.36 -53.71
N LEU A 20 -7.26 -43.68 -53.67
CA LEU A 20 -6.91 -42.75 -52.60
C LEU A 20 -7.82 -41.52 -52.60
N GLU A 21 -8.14 -40.96 -53.75
CA GLU A 21 -9.09 -39.84 -53.87
C GLU A 21 -10.48 -40.24 -53.36
N GLU A 22 -10.95 -41.45 -53.66
CA GLU A 22 -12.24 -41.96 -53.18
C GLU A 22 -12.24 -42.21 -51.66
N LEU A 23 -11.17 -42.83 -51.13
CA LEU A 23 -10.99 -43.01 -49.69
C LEU A 23 -10.87 -41.67 -48.94
N LEU A 24 -10.17 -40.70 -49.53
CA LEU A 24 -9.99 -39.38 -48.95
C LEU A 24 -11.31 -38.61 -48.96
N LYS A 25 -12.10 -38.68 -50.05
CA LYS A 25 -13.47 -38.13 -50.09
C LYS A 25 -14.37 -38.78 -49.04
N GLN A 26 -14.40 -40.10 -48.93
CA GLN A 26 -15.21 -40.80 -47.93
C GLN A 26 -14.81 -40.41 -46.50
N ARG A 27 -13.51 -40.38 -46.20
CA ARG A 27 -13.01 -40.03 -44.87
C ARG A 27 -13.21 -38.55 -44.56
N TYR A 28 -13.09 -37.67 -45.55
CA TYR A 28 -13.38 -36.25 -45.43
C TYR A 28 -14.85 -36.01 -45.13
N LEU A 29 -15.78 -36.59 -45.92
CA LEU A 29 -17.22 -36.44 -45.69
C LEU A 29 -17.67 -36.99 -44.33
N ARG A 30 -17.13 -38.14 -43.92
CA ARG A 30 -17.41 -38.73 -42.60
C ARG A 30 -16.90 -37.84 -41.47
N ASN A 31 -15.71 -37.26 -41.61
CA ASN A 31 -15.14 -36.38 -40.60
C ASN A 31 -15.84 -35.01 -40.59
N LEU A 32 -16.34 -34.53 -41.73
CA LEU A 32 -17.02 -33.23 -41.86
C LEU A 32 -18.33 -33.21 -41.06
N ALA A 33 -19.08 -34.31 -41.08
CA ALA A 33 -20.29 -34.49 -40.27
C ALA A 33 -20.03 -34.39 -38.76
N TYR A 34 -18.80 -34.64 -38.31
CA TYR A 34 -18.41 -34.58 -36.90
C TYR A 34 -17.71 -33.27 -36.53
N ILE A 35 -16.80 -32.78 -37.39
CA ILE A 35 -16.00 -31.58 -37.12
C ILE A 35 -16.85 -30.31 -37.20
N VAL A 36 -17.80 -30.21 -38.14
CA VAL A 36 -18.62 -29.00 -38.31
C VAL A 36 -19.49 -28.70 -37.08
N PRO A 37 -20.23 -29.67 -36.49
CA PRO A 37 -20.95 -29.43 -35.25
C PRO A 37 -20.06 -29.03 -34.08
N GLN A 38 -18.85 -29.61 -33.98
CA GLN A 38 -17.91 -29.25 -32.92
C GLN A 38 -17.37 -27.83 -33.07
N LEU A 39 -17.08 -27.42 -34.30
CA LEU A 39 -16.69 -26.03 -34.58
C LEU A 39 -17.85 -25.08 -34.32
N GLN A 40 -19.07 -25.43 -34.70
CA GLN A 40 -20.27 -24.61 -34.41
C GLN A 40 -20.51 -24.48 -32.91
N GLN A 41 -20.33 -25.56 -32.15
CA GLN A 41 -20.47 -25.55 -30.68
C GLN A 41 -19.35 -24.77 -30.00
N ALA A 42 -18.11 -24.86 -30.48
CA ALA A 42 -17.00 -24.07 -29.99
C ALA A 42 -17.21 -22.59 -30.29
N CYS A 43 -17.69 -22.27 -31.49
CA CYS A 43 -17.99 -20.91 -31.91
C CYS A 43 -19.10 -20.31 -31.04
N SER A 44 -20.23 -21.02 -30.85
CA SER A 44 -21.33 -20.54 -30.01
C SER A 44 -20.93 -20.34 -28.55
N ARG A 45 -20.10 -21.23 -28.00
CA ARG A 45 -19.53 -21.05 -26.65
C ARG A 45 -18.66 -19.80 -26.56
N ALA A 46 -17.77 -19.60 -27.53
CA ALA A 46 -16.93 -18.40 -27.57
C ALA A 46 -17.76 -17.12 -27.72
N SER A 47 -18.84 -17.15 -28.53
CA SER A 47 -19.77 -16.03 -28.68
C SER A 47 -20.50 -15.69 -27.39
N MET A 48 -20.98 -16.71 -26.65
CA MET A 48 -21.62 -16.52 -25.35
C MET A 48 -20.67 -15.88 -24.34
N GLN A 49 -19.44 -16.40 -24.25
CA GLN A 49 -18.41 -15.85 -23.36
C GLN A 49 -18.01 -14.42 -23.74
N LEU A 50 -17.93 -14.11 -25.03
CA LEU A 50 -17.68 -12.75 -25.49
C LEU A 50 -18.82 -11.82 -25.10
N GLY A 51 -20.08 -12.24 -25.28
CA GLY A 51 -21.24 -11.45 -24.88
C GLY A 51 -21.29 -11.18 -23.37
N GLU A 52 -20.94 -12.17 -22.54
CA GLU A 52 -20.80 -11.98 -21.09
C GLU A 52 -19.71 -10.95 -20.75
N VAL A 53 -18.55 -11.03 -21.40
CA VAL A 53 -17.44 -10.09 -21.18
C VAL A 53 -17.79 -8.69 -21.69
N GLU A 54 -18.47 -8.57 -22.83
CA GLU A 54 -18.95 -7.31 -23.38
C GLU A 54 -19.98 -6.67 -22.45
N GLN A 55 -20.92 -7.43 -21.90
CA GLN A 55 -21.86 -6.93 -20.89
C GLN A 55 -21.13 -6.44 -19.63
N ILE A 56 -20.17 -7.21 -19.12
CA ILE A 56 -19.36 -6.78 -17.96
C ILE A 56 -18.59 -5.49 -18.28
N LEU A 57 -18.06 -5.34 -19.50
CA LEU A 57 -17.35 -4.13 -19.94
C LEU A 57 -18.29 -2.93 -20.13
N GLU A 58 -19.49 -3.14 -20.65
CA GLU A 58 -20.53 -2.12 -20.77
C GLU A 58 -21.04 -1.68 -19.40
N GLU A 59 -21.20 -2.61 -18.46
CA GLU A 59 -21.47 -2.28 -17.06
C GLU A 59 -20.31 -1.49 -16.44
N LEU A 60 -19.06 -1.82 -16.79
CA LEU A 60 -17.85 -1.07 -16.40
C LEU A 60 -17.64 0.23 -17.19
N THR A 61 -18.71 0.97 -17.51
CA THR A 61 -18.57 2.32 -18.10
C THR A 61 -17.64 3.20 -17.24
N PRO A 62 -16.85 4.09 -17.86
CA PRO A 62 -15.92 4.96 -17.14
C PRO A 62 -16.64 5.87 -16.13
N GLU A 63 -17.92 6.18 -16.35
CA GLU A 63 -18.75 6.96 -15.43
C GLU A 63 -19.10 6.16 -14.17
N GLN A 64 -19.48 4.89 -14.31
CA GLN A 64 -19.73 4.01 -13.17
C GLN A 64 -18.44 3.72 -12.41
N LEU A 65 -17.32 3.51 -13.09
CA LEU A 65 -16.02 3.33 -12.45
C LEU A 65 -15.63 4.58 -11.63
N ARG A 66 -15.79 5.78 -12.19
CA ARG A 66 -15.58 7.05 -11.47
C ARG A 66 -16.52 7.18 -10.27
N ALA A 67 -17.79 6.79 -10.41
CA ALA A 67 -18.75 6.83 -9.30
C ALA A 67 -18.36 5.84 -8.18
N VAL A 68 -17.93 4.63 -8.53
CA VAL A 68 -17.42 3.63 -7.57
C VAL A 68 -16.16 4.14 -6.87
N CYS A 69 -15.19 4.64 -7.63
CA CYS A 69 -13.97 5.25 -7.08
C CYS A 69 -14.29 6.45 -6.18
N GLY A 70 -15.23 7.31 -6.58
CA GLY A 70 -15.66 8.46 -5.78
C GLY A 70 -16.32 8.03 -4.46
N ARG A 71 -17.21 7.03 -4.49
CA ARG A 71 -17.81 6.46 -3.28
C ARG A 71 -16.78 5.82 -2.37
N SER A 72 -15.83 5.07 -2.92
CA SER A 72 -14.73 4.47 -2.17
C SER A 72 -13.85 5.54 -1.53
N ALA A 73 -13.46 6.57 -2.28
CA ALA A 73 -12.68 7.68 -1.75
C ALA A 73 -13.39 8.41 -0.61
N LEU A 74 -14.70 8.68 -0.74
CA LEU A 74 -15.49 9.32 0.32
C LEU A 74 -15.58 8.45 1.58
N ARG A 75 -15.79 7.13 1.41
CA ARG A 75 -15.80 6.16 2.52
C ARG A 75 -14.44 6.12 3.22
N PHE A 76 -13.36 6.06 2.45
CA PHE A 76 -12.00 6.09 2.97
C PHE A 76 -11.72 7.37 3.76
N THR A 77 -12.08 8.54 3.23
CA THR A 77 -11.88 9.81 3.93
C THR A 77 -12.69 9.90 5.22
N ALA A 78 -13.93 9.40 5.21
CA ALA A 78 -14.77 9.39 6.41
C ALA A 78 -14.21 8.43 7.48
N ALA A 79 -13.75 7.24 7.09
CA ALA A 79 -13.12 6.28 8.00
C ALA A 79 -11.81 6.84 8.58
N LEU A 80 -11.02 7.56 7.77
CA LEU A 80 -9.82 8.24 8.23
C LEU A 80 -10.16 9.35 9.22
N GLU A 81 -11.20 10.15 8.97
CA GLU A 81 -11.66 11.19 9.91
C GLU A 81 -12.06 10.59 11.27
N VAL A 82 -12.75 9.45 11.27
CA VAL A 82 -13.09 8.72 12.49
C VAL A 82 -11.84 8.19 13.21
N ALA A 83 -10.87 7.63 12.47
CA ALA A 83 -9.60 7.16 13.05
C ALA A 83 -8.79 8.30 13.69
N VAL A 84 -8.84 9.51 13.10
CA VAL A 84 -8.13 10.70 13.59
C VAL A 84 -8.88 11.36 14.76
N ARG A 85 -10.20 11.48 14.73
CA ARG A 85 -10.97 12.03 15.88
C ARG A 85 -11.01 11.08 17.07
N GLY A 86 -10.79 9.80 16.82
CA GLY A 86 -10.94 8.74 17.81
C GLY A 86 -12.25 8.00 17.58
N SER A 87 -12.17 6.66 17.63
CA SER A 87 -13.33 5.78 17.54
C SER A 87 -13.66 5.18 18.90
N VAL A 88 -14.95 4.90 19.12
CA VAL A 88 -15.45 4.15 20.29
C VAL A 88 -15.39 2.64 20.04
N ASP A 89 -14.90 2.23 18.87
CA ASP A 89 -14.92 0.85 18.41
C ASP A 89 -13.93 -0.02 19.22
N PRO A 90 -14.36 -1.15 19.81
CA PRO A 90 -13.47 -2.07 20.52
C PRO A 90 -12.32 -2.61 19.63
N ALA A 91 -12.51 -2.68 18.31
CA ALA A 91 -11.45 -3.07 17.38
C ALA A 91 -10.26 -2.10 17.36
N ALA A 92 -10.50 -0.80 17.62
CA ALA A 92 -9.45 0.19 17.75
C ALA A 92 -8.62 0.00 19.03
N LYS A 93 -9.25 -0.45 20.12
CA LYS A 93 -8.57 -0.78 21.38
C LYS A 93 -7.60 -1.97 21.21
N ALA A 94 -7.98 -2.97 20.41
CA ALA A 94 -7.09 -4.10 20.10
C ALA A 94 -5.83 -3.70 19.30
N LEU A 95 -5.87 -2.57 18.61
CA LEU A 95 -4.75 -2.01 17.86
C LEU A 95 -3.96 -0.96 18.64
N GLY A 96 -4.38 -0.63 19.86
CA GLY A 96 -3.66 0.34 20.67
C GLY A 96 -2.26 -0.15 21.03
N GLN A 97 -1.32 0.79 21.12
CA GLN A 97 0.04 0.53 21.55
C GLN A 97 0.40 1.38 22.76
N THR A 98 1.20 0.80 23.64
CA THR A 98 1.88 1.56 24.69
C THR A 98 3.06 2.33 24.11
N LEU A 99 3.56 3.31 24.84
CA LEU A 99 4.69 4.13 24.40
C LEU A 99 5.96 3.29 24.15
N GLN A 100 6.21 2.27 24.99
CA GLN A 100 7.35 1.36 24.80
C GLN A 100 7.22 0.56 23.49
N GLN A 101 6.04 0.00 23.22
CA GLN A 101 5.81 -0.78 22.00
C GLN A 101 5.98 0.07 20.73
N GLU A 102 5.64 1.36 20.78
CA GLU A 102 5.90 2.28 19.68
C GLU A 102 7.36 2.60 19.50
N GLN A 103 8.10 2.81 20.59
CA GLN A 103 9.52 3.10 20.53
C GLN A 103 10.28 1.90 19.96
N ASP A 104 9.93 0.68 20.38
CA ASP A 104 10.53 -0.55 19.87
C ASP A 104 10.23 -0.78 18.37
N ALA A 105 8.99 -0.51 17.93
CA ALA A 105 8.56 -0.77 16.55
C ALA A 105 8.80 0.40 15.58
N GLY A 106 8.94 1.63 16.10
CA GLY A 106 8.84 2.89 15.36
C GLY A 106 10.10 3.76 15.36
N GLY A 107 11.24 3.26 15.87
CA GLY A 107 12.53 3.93 15.73
C GLY A 107 13.09 4.59 16.99
N GLY A 108 12.67 4.15 18.18
CA GLY A 108 13.22 4.54 19.48
C GLY A 108 12.60 5.80 20.10
N ALA A 109 13.07 6.13 21.31
CA ALA A 109 12.65 7.34 22.02
C ALA A 109 13.09 8.62 21.29
N LEU A 110 12.28 9.68 21.36
CA LEU A 110 12.64 10.98 20.79
C LEU A 110 13.80 11.61 21.58
N LEU A 111 13.79 11.44 22.90
CA LEU A 111 14.85 11.85 23.79
C LEU A 111 16.06 10.93 23.65
N THR A 112 17.24 11.53 23.52
CA THR A 112 18.51 10.80 23.67
C THR A 112 18.77 10.64 25.17
N ALA A 113 19.40 9.54 25.63
CA ALA A 113 19.61 9.26 27.07
C ALA A 113 20.21 10.42 27.89
N ALA A 114 20.99 11.31 27.25
CA ALA A 114 21.53 12.53 27.87
C ALA A 114 20.48 13.62 28.15
N ALA A 115 19.41 13.71 27.35
CA ALA A 115 18.28 14.62 27.58
C ALA A 115 17.27 14.03 28.59
N ALA A 116 17.18 12.70 28.67
CA ALA A 116 16.41 12.01 29.71
C ALA A 116 16.99 12.25 31.12
N ALA A 117 18.31 12.45 31.23
CA ALA A 117 18.99 12.78 32.49
C ALA A 117 18.55 14.14 33.10
N PHE A 118 17.96 15.04 32.31
CA PHE A 118 17.39 16.31 32.80
C PHE A 118 15.96 16.16 33.37
N GLY A 119 15.47 14.92 33.54
CA GLY A 119 14.41 14.54 34.48
C GLY A 119 12.98 14.96 34.16
N GLU A 120 12.77 16.04 33.41
CA GLU A 120 11.43 16.63 33.25
C GLU A 120 10.69 16.11 31.99
N ALA A 121 11.41 15.71 30.94
CA ALA A 121 10.77 15.37 29.66
C ALA A 121 10.21 13.94 29.58
N GLU A 122 10.84 12.96 30.22
CA GLU A 122 10.25 11.62 30.38
C GLU A 122 9.13 11.62 31.42
N ALA A 123 9.25 12.41 32.49
CA ALA A 123 8.20 12.53 33.51
C ALA A 123 6.93 13.18 32.95
N ALA A 124 7.04 14.27 32.19
CA ALA A 124 5.89 14.94 31.58
C ALA A 124 5.22 14.12 30.44
N ALA A 125 5.98 13.25 29.76
CA ALA A 125 5.44 12.34 28.75
C ALA A 125 4.83 11.06 29.37
N ALA A 126 5.34 10.62 30.52
CA ALA A 126 4.83 9.46 31.26
C ALA A 126 3.52 9.76 32.01
N GLU A 127 3.34 10.98 32.54
CA GLU A 127 2.12 11.37 33.28
C GLU A 127 0.84 11.38 32.41
N ASP A 128 0.96 11.43 31.09
CA ASP A 128 -0.16 11.63 30.15
C ASP A 128 -0.43 10.40 29.26
N GLY A 129 -0.50 9.21 29.87
CA GLY A 129 -0.92 7.98 29.21
C GLY A 129 0.19 7.18 28.51
N GLY A 130 1.42 7.19 29.05
CA GLY A 130 2.51 6.34 28.56
C GLY A 130 2.20 4.83 28.64
N GLU A 131 1.50 4.42 29.70
CA GLU A 131 1.04 3.04 29.90
C GLU A 131 -0.27 2.72 29.16
N ALA A 132 -1.01 3.75 28.73
CA ALA A 132 -2.27 3.57 28.04
C ALA A 132 -2.01 3.03 26.61
N SER A 133 -2.76 1.99 26.27
CA SER A 133 -2.82 1.47 24.90
C SER A 133 -3.66 2.42 24.05
N LEU A 134 -2.98 3.33 23.34
CA LEU A 134 -3.61 4.37 22.52
C LEU A 134 -3.51 4.05 21.04
N PHE A 135 -4.51 4.49 20.27
CA PHE A 135 -4.58 4.32 18.82
C PHE A 135 -5.06 5.62 18.16
N GLY A 136 -4.75 5.79 16.87
CA GLY A 136 -5.33 6.86 16.07
C GLY A 136 -4.92 8.25 16.54
N GLY A 137 -5.86 9.18 16.58
CA GLY A 137 -5.58 10.57 16.96
C GLY A 137 -4.94 10.74 18.33
N ALA A 138 -5.32 9.91 19.31
CA ALA A 138 -4.74 9.95 20.65
C ALA A 138 -3.25 9.57 20.64
N GLN A 139 -2.89 8.57 19.82
CA GLN A 139 -1.52 8.15 19.60
C GLN A 139 -0.69 9.27 18.94
N TYR A 140 -1.25 9.93 17.93
CA TYR A 140 -0.63 11.11 17.29
C TYR A 140 -0.42 12.26 18.29
N HIS A 141 -1.43 12.55 19.11
CA HIS A 141 -1.37 13.65 20.07
C HIS A 141 -0.31 13.39 21.16
N ARG A 142 -0.18 12.13 21.62
CA ARG A 142 0.90 11.71 22.53
C ARG A 142 2.27 11.95 21.91
N LEU A 143 2.47 11.53 20.65
CA LEU A 143 3.72 11.75 19.93
C LEU A 143 4.09 13.23 19.81
N MET A 144 3.11 14.09 19.50
CA MET A 144 3.33 15.54 19.40
C MET A 144 3.66 16.18 20.75
N ARG A 145 3.04 15.71 21.85
CA ARG A 145 3.38 16.15 23.21
C ARG A 145 4.80 15.73 23.59
N GLU A 146 5.18 14.50 23.31
CA GLU A 146 6.54 13.98 23.53
C GLU A 146 7.56 14.80 22.73
N PHE A 147 7.27 15.13 21.48
CA PHE A 147 8.12 16.00 20.67
C PHE A 147 8.27 17.41 21.28
N HIS A 148 7.17 18.01 21.75
CA HIS A 148 7.22 19.32 22.39
C HIS A 148 8.06 19.31 23.67
N ALA A 149 7.90 18.27 24.49
CA ALA A 149 8.74 18.06 25.67
C ALA A 149 10.22 17.84 25.28
N ALA A 150 10.48 17.06 24.23
CA ALA A 150 11.83 16.80 23.74
C ALA A 150 12.53 18.05 23.23
N VAL A 151 11.83 18.93 22.50
CA VAL A 151 12.37 20.21 22.03
C VAL A 151 12.69 21.13 23.21
N ARG A 152 11.86 21.15 24.26
CA ARG A 152 12.10 21.94 25.48
C ARG A 152 13.29 21.45 26.29
N ALA A 153 13.54 20.13 26.28
CA ALA A 153 14.65 19.52 27.00
C ALA A 153 15.96 19.47 26.20
N LEU A 154 16.01 20.07 25.00
CA LEU A 154 17.26 20.18 24.24
C LEU A 154 18.27 21.05 25.03
N PRO A 155 19.52 20.58 25.18
CA PRO A 155 20.55 21.35 25.88
C PRO A 155 20.86 22.64 25.12
N ALA A 156 21.23 23.68 25.87
CA ALA A 156 21.68 24.93 25.27
C ALA A 156 22.91 24.71 24.37
N VAL A 157 22.90 25.32 23.19
CA VAL A 157 24.03 25.23 22.25
C VAL A 157 25.21 26.02 22.80
N ALA A 158 26.24 25.31 23.27
CA ALA A 158 27.50 25.92 23.64
C ALA A 158 28.31 26.25 22.37
N VAL A 159 28.70 27.52 22.24
CA VAL A 159 29.69 27.97 21.25
C VAL A 159 30.98 28.19 22.02
N LEU A 160 32.01 27.40 21.72
CA LEU A 160 33.30 27.54 22.39
C LEU A 160 34.10 28.64 21.68
N PRO A 161 34.92 29.41 22.41
CA PRO A 161 35.72 30.48 21.82
C PRO A 161 36.69 29.94 20.74
N GLU A 162 37.18 28.71 20.91
CA GLU A 162 38.02 28.02 19.93
C GLU A 162 37.31 27.76 18.59
N ASP A 163 36.01 27.45 18.61
CA ASP A 163 35.21 27.25 17.41
C ASP A 163 35.11 28.55 16.59
N VAL A 164 34.93 29.67 17.29
CA VAL A 164 34.84 31.00 16.68
C VAL A 164 36.18 31.39 16.08
N THR A 165 37.29 31.20 16.81
CA THR A 165 38.63 31.51 16.29
C THR A 165 38.99 30.65 15.07
N ASN A 166 38.59 29.36 15.08
CA ASN A 166 38.83 28.46 13.95
C ASN A 166 38.03 28.86 12.70
N ALA A 167 36.79 29.34 12.89
CA ALA A 167 35.94 29.79 11.78
C ALA A 167 36.30 31.21 11.26
N MET A 168 36.87 32.06 12.11
CA MET A 168 37.29 33.43 11.75
C MET A 168 38.57 33.47 10.91
N GLY A 169 39.52 32.57 11.16
CA GLY A 169 40.82 32.58 10.51
C GLY A 169 41.68 33.81 10.87
N VAL A 170 42.74 34.03 10.08
CA VAL A 170 43.78 35.05 10.34
C VAL A 170 43.33 36.48 9.96
N SER A 171 42.27 36.64 9.17
CA SER A 171 41.94 37.89 8.48
C SER A 171 40.89 38.79 9.16
N ALA A 172 40.37 38.45 10.34
CA ALA A 172 39.23 39.16 10.95
C ALA A 172 39.32 39.39 12.47
N GLN A 173 40.52 39.32 13.08
CA GLN A 173 40.69 39.36 14.54
C GLN A 173 40.25 40.68 15.21
N ASP A 174 40.09 41.77 14.46
CA ASP A 174 39.85 43.11 15.01
C ASP A 174 38.41 43.63 14.87
N ASP A 175 37.52 42.94 14.13
CA ASP A 175 36.12 43.40 13.93
C ASP A 175 35.12 42.64 14.83
N PRO A 176 34.58 43.27 15.90
CA PRO A 176 33.63 42.63 16.80
C PRO A 176 32.31 42.25 16.10
N MET A 177 31.92 42.94 15.02
CA MET A 177 30.73 42.58 14.25
C MET A 177 30.95 41.28 13.49
N HIS A 178 32.16 41.02 13.01
CA HIS A 178 32.51 39.78 12.35
C HIS A 178 32.49 38.60 13.33
N VAL A 179 33.05 38.79 14.54
CA VAL A 179 33.00 37.79 15.64
C VAL A 179 31.57 37.40 15.97
N SER A 180 30.67 38.37 16.15
CA SER A 180 29.26 38.12 16.46
C SER A 180 28.55 37.35 15.35
N ARG A 181 28.84 37.66 14.08
CA ARG A 181 28.26 36.96 12.92
C ARG A 181 28.72 35.51 12.84
N VAL A 182 30.02 35.26 13.03
CA VAL A 182 30.59 33.91 13.01
C VAL A 182 30.05 33.08 14.17
N ALA A 183 30.02 33.63 15.39
CA ALA A 183 29.45 32.96 16.55
C ALA A 183 27.96 32.60 16.35
N CYS A 184 27.18 33.52 15.77
CA CYS A 184 25.78 33.28 15.42
C CYS A 184 25.63 32.18 14.37
N ALA A 185 26.47 32.17 13.31
CA ALA A 185 26.43 31.14 12.28
C ALA A 185 26.75 29.75 12.84
N ILE A 186 27.73 29.65 13.75
CA ILE A 186 28.07 28.39 14.44
C ILE A 186 26.91 27.94 15.35
N ALA A 187 26.36 28.87 16.14
CA ALA A 187 25.22 28.59 17.01
C ALA A 187 24.02 28.06 16.19
N LEU A 188 23.67 28.73 15.09
CA LEU A 188 22.57 28.34 14.21
C LEU A 188 22.79 26.96 13.60
N ARG A 189 24.01 26.68 13.10
CA ARG A 189 24.34 25.39 12.51
C ARG A 189 24.20 24.25 13.52
N ARG A 190 24.78 24.41 14.72
CA ARG A 190 24.68 23.41 15.79
C ARG A 190 23.24 23.22 16.27
N SER A 191 22.48 24.31 16.38
CA SER A 191 21.06 24.26 16.74
C SER A 191 20.25 23.48 15.70
N ALA A 192 20.53 23.71 14.41
CA ALA A 192 19.88 22.99 13.31
C ALA A 192 20.24 21.50 13.30
N GLU A 193 21.48 21.13 13.57
CA GLU A 193 21.92 19.73 13.67
C GLU A 193 21.25 19.01 14.83
N GLN A 194 21.18 19.65 16.01
CA GLN A 194 20.49 19.09 17.19
C GLN A 194 18.98 18.91 16.96
N LEU A 195 18.31 19.94 16.41
CA LEU A 195 16.89 19.86 16.10
C LEU A 195 16.62 18.85 14.98
N GLY A 196 17.49 18.79 13.97
CA GLY A 196 17.37 17.88 12.83
C GLY A 196 17.32 16.43 13.25
N ALA A 197 18.11 16.02 14.25
CA ALA A 197 18.06 14.66 14.79
C ALA A 197 16.71 14.33 15.44
N VAL A 198 16.12 15.25 16.21
CA VAL A 198 14.81 15.06 16.86
C VAL A 198 13.70 15.03 15.81
N VAL A 199 13.75 15.93 14.83
CA VAL A 199 12.78 16.01 13.73
C VAL A 199 12.83 14.74 12.87
N ALA A 200 14.02 14.22 12.56
CA ALA A 200 14.16 12.97 11.81
C ALA A 200 13.49 11.80 12.53
N ARG A 201 13.68 11.67 13.86
CA ARG A 201 13.01 10.64 14.67
C ARG A 201 11.49 10.84 14.72
N LEU A 202 11.02 12.09 14.82
CA LEU A 202 9.59 12.40 14.76
C LEU A 202 8.98 11.90 13.45
N PHE A 203 9.64 12.12 12.31
CA PHE A 203 9.14 11.67 11.01
C PHE A 203 9.00 10.15 10.93
N VAL A 204 9.98 9.39 11.40
CA VAL A 204 9.92 7.92 11.40
C VAL A 204 8.74 7.43 12.25
N ARG A 205 8.57 7.99 13.46
CA ARG A 205 7.46 7.63 14.34
C ARG A 205 6.10 8.08 13.81
N LEU A 206 6.02 9.28 13.24
CA LEU A 206 4.79 9.79 12.63
C LEU A 206 4.37 8.90 11.46
N GLN A 207 5.32 8.49 10.62
CA GLN A 207 5.08 7.56 9.53
C GLN A 207 4.57 6.21 10.05
N HIS A 208 5.12 5.71 11.16
CA HIS A 208 4.65 4.48 11.80
C HIS A 208 3.19 4.61 12.25
N VAL A 209 2.84 5.68 12.98
CA VAL A 209 1.47 5.94 13.46
C VAL A 209 0.49 6.07 12.28
N MET A 210 0.84 6.88 11.27
CA MET A 210 -0.01 7.09 10.09
C MET A 210 -0.21 5.80 9.29
N ARG A 211 0.85 5.00 9.10
CA ARG A 211 0.73 3.71 8.38
C ARG A 211 -0.23 2.76 9.09
N ARG A 212 -0.23 2.75 10.43
CA ARG A 212 -1.17 1.92 11.20
C ARG A 212 -2.61 2.44 11.13
N MET A 213 -2.82 3.75 11.14
CA MET A 213 -4.15 4.33 10.88
C MET A 213 -4.68 3.90 9.51
N LEU A 214 -3.85 3.94 8.47
CA LEU A 214 -4.23 3.49 7.13
C LEU A 214 -4.58 2.00 7.09
N LEU A 215 -3.79 1.15 7.76
CA LEU A 215 -4.09 -0.28 7.86
C LEU A 215 -5.41 -0.56 8.57
N TYR A 216 -5.75 0.23 9.58
CA TYR A 216 -7.05 0.13 10.24
C TYR A 216 -8.19 0.52 9.32
N VAL A 217 -8.08 1.63 8.59
CA VAL A 217 -9.10 2.05 7.64
C VAL A 217 -9.35 0.97 6.58
N VAL A 218 -8.30 0.39 6.02
CA VAL A 218 -8.42 -0.71 5.05
C VAL A 218 -9.09 -1.94 5.65
N ARG A 219 -8.76 -2.30 6.90
CA ARG A 219 -9.43 -3.41 7.60
C ARG A 219 -10.90 -3.11 7.88
N GLN A 220 -11.21 -1.86 8.22
CA GLN A 220 -12.58 -1.42 8.46
C GLN A 220 -13.40 -1.49 7.18
N GLU A 221 -12.88 -1.01 6.05
CA GLU A 221 -13.53 -1.15 4.75
C GLU A 221 -13.75 -2.61 4.36
N ALA A 222 -12.75 -3.48 4.56
CA ALA A 222 -12.90 -4.91 4.30
C ALA A 222 -14.01 -5.54 5.16
N SER A 223 -14.10 -5.18 6.45
CA SER A 223 -15.17 -5.66 7.33
C SER A 223 -16.55 -5.14 6.93
N GLN A 224 -16.65 -3.90 6.45
CA GLN A 224 -17.90 -3.32 5.98
C GLN A 224 -18.38 -3.95 4.69
N LEU A 225 -17.46 -4.24 3.75
CA LEU A 225 -17.79 -4.97 2.52
C LEU A 225 -18.22 -6.40 2.80
N ALA A 226 -17.58 -7.07 3.76
CA ALA A 226 -17.99 -8.41 4.22
C ALA A 226 -19.40 -8.39 4.82
N ASN A 227 -19.72 -7.39 5.66
CA ASN A 227 -21.06 -7.22 6.23
C ASN A 227 -22.10 -6.93 5.15
N GLN A 228 -21.79 -6.05 4.18
CA GLN A 228 -22.69 -5.74 3.05
C GLN A 228 -22.96 -6.99 2.18
N ALA A 229 -21.95 -7.85 1.97
CA ALA A 229 -22.12 -9.10 1.25
C ALA A 229 -22.97 -10.12 2.04
N ALA A 230 -22.81 -10.18 3.36
CA ALA A 230 -23.62 -11.03 4.22
C ALA A 230 -25.10 -10.58 4.23
N GLU A 231 -25.36 -9.28 4.36
CA GLU A 231 -26.71 -8.71 4.30
C GLU A 231 -27.38 -8.96 2.94
N ALA A 232 -26.64 -8.86 1.84
CA ALA A 232 -27.14 -9.18 0.51
C ALA A 232 -27.49 -10.67 0.35
N ALA A 233 -26.73 -11.56 0.97
CA ALA A 233 -27.01 -13.00 0.97
C ALA A 233 -28.26 -13.35 1.79
N GLU A 234 -28.45 -12.71 2.95
CA GLU A 234 -29.65 -12.88 3.77
C GLU A 234 -30.91 -12.34 3.09
N ALA A 235 -30.83 -11.17 2.44
CA ALA A 235 -31.95 -10.60 1.70
C ALA A 235 -32.38 -11.46 0.49
N GLY A 236 -31.44 -12.16 -0.15
CA GLY A 236 -31.72 -13.12 -1.22
C GLY A 236 -32.39 -14.41 -0.75
N ALA A 237 -32.17 -14.82 0.51
CA ALA A 237 -32.73 -16.06 1.07
C ALA A 237 -34.21 -15.91 1.52
N THR A 238 -34.66 -14.69 1.84
CA THR A 238 -36.04 -14.40 2.24
C THR A 238 -36.99 -14.09 1.06
N GLY A 239 -36.47 -14.04 -0.17
CA GLY A 239 -37.22 -13.65 -1.38
C GLY A 239 -37.58 -14.80 -2.34
N GLY A 240 -37.35 -16.06 -1.97
CA GLY A 240 -37.74 -17.26 -2.75
C GLY A 240 -38.72 -18.14 -2.00
#